data_AF-A0A5K0X8K0-F1
#
_entry.id   AF-A0A5K0X8K0-F1
#
_cell.length_a   1.000
_cell.length_b   1.000
_cell.length_c   1.000
_cell.angle_alpha   90.00
_cell.angle_beta   90.00
_cell.angle_gamma   90.00
#
_symmetry.space_group_name_H-M   'P 1'
#
loop_
_entity.id
_entity.type
_entity.pdbx_description
1 polymer ?
#
loop_
_entity_poly.entity_id
_entity_poly.type
_entity_poly.pdbx_seq_one_letter_code
_entity_poly.pdbx_strand_id
1 'polypeptide(L)'
;PRELTGNVDLLYYYKLGPHHNFFCKRALPSSISGTHYLHNVVGDTQIRKGEGMELDQLFHTASYMQSMNSSIRPFDLDALRQAFQLRETEPIELTA
;
A
#
# COMPACT_ATOMS: atom_id res chain seq x y z
N PRO A 1 21.49 28.64 -17.00
CA PRO A 1 21.31 27.74 -15.84
C PRO A 1 22.65 27.09 -15.48
N ARG A 2 23.16 27.31 -14.26
CA ARG A 2 24.47 26.82 -13.83
C ARG A 2 24.34 25.32 -13.54
N GLU A 3 25.18 24.49 -14.17
CA GLU A 3 25.19 23.05 -13.90
C GLU A 3 25.51 22.81 -12.42
N LEU A 4 24.62 22.09 -11.74
CA LEU A 4 24.81 21.67 -10.36
C LEU A 4 25.81 20.50 -10.39
N THR A 5 27.06 20.80 -10.11
CA THR A 5 28.14 19.80 -10.01
C THR A 5 28.07 19.06 -8.68
N GLY A 6 28.74 17.91 -8.58
CA GLY A 6 28.73 17.05 -7.38
C GLY A 6 29.23 17.69 -6.08
N ASN A 7 29.76 18.91 -6.14
CA ASN A 7 30.18 19.69 -4.96
C ASN A 7 29.05 20.52 -4.34
N VAL A 8 27.86 20.56 -4.94
CA VAL A 8 26.70 21.28 -4.39
C VAL A 8 25.84 20.31 -3.59
N ASP A 9 25.56 20.65 -2.34
CA ASP A 9 24.56 19.94 -1.54
C ASP A 9 23.17 20.18 -2.15
N LEU A 10 22.73 19.22 -2.98
CA LEU A 10 21.44 19.25 -3.65
C LEU A 10 20.28 19.19 -2.65
N LEU A 11 20.48 18.55 -1.50
CA LEU A 11 19.44 18.43 -0.48
C LEU A 11 19.15 19.80 0.14
N TYR A 12 20.21 20.55 0.46
CA TYR A 12 20.09 21.91 0.95
C TYR A 12 19.59 22.86 -0.15
N TYR A 13 20.15 22.76 -1.36
CA TYR A 13 19.81 23.62 -2.50
C TYR A 13 18.32 23.56 -2.86
N TYR A 14 17.76 22.34 -2.93
CA TYR A 14 16.34 22.13 -3.19
C TYR A 14 15.47 22.16 -1.92
N LYS A 15 16.05 22.50 -0.76
CA LYS A 15 15.36 22.56 0.54
C LYS A 15 14.62 21.26 0.88
N LEU A 16 15.17 20.12 0.45
CA LEU A 16 14.60 18.80 0.65
C LEU A 16 14.92 18.23 2.04
N GLY A 17 15.63 18.96 2.90
CA GLY A 17 16.00 18.53 4.26
C GLY A 17 14.84 17.96 5.09
N PRO A 18 13.65 18.60 5.16
CA PRO A 18 12.50 18.05 5.88
C PRO A 18 12.01 16.73 5.28
N HIS A 19 11.94 16.64 3.95
CA HIS A 19 11.53 15.43 3.23
C HIS A 19 12.55 14.31 3.41
N HIS A 20 13.84 14.63 3.39
CA HIS A 20 14.89 13.67 3.68
C HIS A 20 14.78 13.12 5.10
N ASN A 21 14.60 14.00 6.10
CA ASN A 21 14.44 13.54 7.48
C ASN A 21 13.18 12.70 7.72
N PHE A 22 12.14 12.90 6.91
CA PHE A 22 10.86 12.20 7.02
C PHE A 22 10.80 10.89 6.22
N PHE A 23 11.27 10.89 4.97
CA PHE A 23 11.16 9.77 4.03
C PHE A 23 12.42 8.90 3.94
N CYS A 24 13.60 9.41 4.33
CA CYS A 24 14.80 8.61 4.18
C CYS A 24 14.76 7.41 5.12
N LYS A 25 15.22 6.29 4.58
CA LYS A 25 15.35 5.01 5.26
C LYS A 25 16.34 5.15 6.42
N ARG A 26 15.84 5.59 7.58
CA ARG A 26 16.50 5.29 8.86
C ARG A 26 16.57 3.76 8.96
N ALA A 27 17.58 3.24 9.67
CA ALA A 27 17.63 1.80 9.96
C ALA A 27 16.23 1.38 10.42
N LEU A 28 15.65 0.35 9.76
CA LEU A 28 14.29 -0.06 10.06
C LEU A 28 14.22 -0.25 11.59
N PRO A 29 13.29 0.44 12.28
CA PRO A 29 13.03 0.11 13.66
C PRO A 29 12.76 -1.39 13.71
N SER A 30 13.39 -2.10 14.65
CA SER A 30 13.29 -3.56 14.78
C SER A 30 11.84 -4.05 14.86
N SER A 31 10.91 -3.16 15.18
CA SER A 31 9.47 -3.32 14.94
C SER A 31 8.96 -2.30 13.92
N ILE A 32 8.35 -2.80 12.85
CA ILE A 32 7.70 -2.02 11.79
C ILE A 32 6.54 -1.15 12.34
N SER A 33 6.01 -1.48 13.52
CA SER A 33 5.06 -0.65 14.28
C SER A 33 5.60 0.77 14.53
N GLY A 34 6.93 0.95 14.59
CA GLY A 34 7.56 2.26 14.75
C GLY A 34 7.58 3.12 13.47
N THR A 35 7.01 2.65 12.36
CA THR A 35 6.93 3.43 11.12
C THR A 35 5.69 4.32 11.11
N HIS A 36 5.81 5.51 10.53
CA HIS A 36 4.69 6.47 10.43
C HIS A 36 3.56 6.00 9.49
N TYR A 37 3.82 4.97 8.66
CA TYR A 37 2.84 4.42 7.72
C TYR A 37 1.72 3.62 8.40
N LEU A 38 1.99 3.07 9.58
CA LEU A 38 1.05 2.20 10.29
C LEU A 38 0.40 2.87 11.52
N HIS A 39 0.78 4.12 11.84
CA HIS A 39 0.33 4.83 13.04
C HIS A 39 -1.20 5.00 13.15
N ASN A 40 -1.89 5.05 12.01
CA ASN A 40 -3.34 5.25 11.94
C ASN A 40 -4.09 4.00 11.43
N VAL A 41 -3.42 2.84 11.38
CA VAL A 41 -4.04 1.58 10.97
C VAL A 41 -4.52 0.87 12.23
N VAL A 42 -5.83 0.60 12.30
CA VAL A 42 -6.43 -0.17 13.39
C VAL A 42 -6.39 -1.65 13.04
N GLY A 43 -6.03 -2.50 14.00
CA GLY A 43 -5.98 -3.96 13.84
C GLY A 43 -4.56 -4.51 13.90
N ASP A 44 -4.37 -5.73 13.39
CA ASP A 44 -3.05 -6.34 13.29
C ASP A 44 -2.21 -5.65 12.22
N THR A 45 -1.07 -5.09 12.62
CA THR A 45 -0.15 -4.35 11.76
C THR A 45 1.05 -5.20 11.32
N GLN A 46 0.99 -6.53 11.48
CA GLN A 46 2.03 -7.41 10.98
C GLN A 46 2.14 -7.34 9.45
N ILE A 47 3.32 -6.96 8.95
CA ILE A 47 3.60 -7.00 7.52
C ILE A 47 3.89 -8.45 7.12
N ARG A 48 3.11 -8.94 6.17
CA ARG A 48 3.32 -10.22 5.49
C ARG A 48 3.47 -10.00 4.00
N LYS A 49 4.26 -10.85 3.35
CA LYS A 49 4.31 -10.88 1.89
C LYS A 49 2.99 -11.45 1.38
N GLY A 50 2.22 -10.67 0.61
CA GLY A 50 1.07 -11.18 -0.12
C GLY A 50 1.54 -11.95 -1.35
N GLU A 51 1.36 -13.27 -1.35
CA GLU A 51 1.59 -14.10 -2.55
C GLU A 51 0.50 -13.81 -3.58
N GLY A 52 0.88 -13.50 -4.83
CA GLY A 52 -0.09 -13.19 -5.89
C GLY A 52 -0.71 -11.79 -5.80
N MET A 53 -0.18 -10.92 -4.95
CA MET A 53 -0.62 -9.51 -4.81
C MET A 53 0.41 -8.53 -5.37
N GLU A 54 1.16 -8.94 -6.40
CA GLU A 54 2.15 -8.08 -7.03
C GLU A 54 1.46 -6.96 -7.84
N LEU A 55 1.85 -5.71 -7.57
CA LEU A 55 1.30 -4.55 -8.30
C LEU A 55 1.66 -4.57 -9.80
N ASP A 56 2.72 -5.28 -10.20
CA ASP A 56 3.13 -5.41 -11.61
C ASP A 56 2.04 -6.06 -12.48
N GLN A 57 1.28 -7.00 -11.90
CA GLN A 57 0.14 -7.65 -12.54
C GLN A 57 -0.95 -6.64 -12.92
N LEU A 58 -1.18 -5.62 -12.08
CA LEU A 58 -2.16 -4.57 -12.34
C LEU A 58 -1.72 -3.70 -13.53
N PHE A 59 -0.43 -3.39 -13.66
CA PHE A 59 0.07 -2.55 -14.76
C PHE A 59 -0.06 -3.23 -16.13
N HIS A 60 0.13 -4.56 -16.20
CA HIS A 60 -0.07 -5.30 -17.45
C HIS A 60 -1.54 -5.25 -17.90
N THR A 61 -2.49 -5.36 -16.97
CA THR A 61 -3.93 -5.25 -17.27
C THR A 61 -4.40 -3.81 -17.53
N ALA A 62 -3.72 -2.80 -16.98
CA ALA A 62 -4.08 -1.39 -17.14
C ALA A 62 -3.96 -0.90 -18.59
N SER A 63 -2.98 -1.41 -19.35
CA SER A 63 -2.84 -1.08 -20.79
C SER A 63 -4.02 -1.59 -21.63
N TYR A 64 -4.52 -2.80 -21.33
CA TYR A 64 -5.71 -3.37 -21.95
C TYR A 64 -6.99 -2.61 -21.53
N MET A 65 -7.08 -2.26 -20.24
CA MET A 65 -8.21 -1.52 -19.66
C MET A 65 -8.30 -0.05 -20.08
N GLN A 66 -7.25 0.58 -20.61
CA GLN A 66 -7.32 1.93 -21.19
C GLN A 66 -8.01 1.97 -22.55
N SER A 67 -8.09 0.84 -23.25
CA SER A 67 -8.76 0.73 -24.57
C SER A 67 -10.27 0.52 -24.48
N MET A 68 -10.74 -0.11 -23.41
CA MET A 68 -12.15 -0.20 -23.05
C MET A 68 -12.46 0.96 -22.10
N ASN A 69 -13.53 1.72 -22.29
CA ASN A 69 -13.99 2.71 -21.31
C ASN A 69 -14.21 2.03 -19.94
N SER A 70 -13.17 1.99 -19.11
CA SER A 70 -13.09 1.19 -17.88
C SER A 70 -13.69 1.98 -16.72
N SER A 71 -14.99 2.24 -16.83
CA SER A 71 -15.76 2.65 -15.66
C SER A 71 -15.88 1.43 -14.75
N ILE A 72 -15.50 1.59 -13.48
CA ILE A 72 -15.77 0.58 -12.45
C ILE A 72 -17.28 0.37 -12.42
N ARG A 73 -17.73 -0.84 -12.71
CA ARG A 73 -19.15 -1.17 -12.64
C ARG A 73 -19.60 -1.08 -11.18
N PRO A 74 -20.78 -0.49 -10.90
CA PRO A 74 -21.31 -0.48 -9.56
C PRO A 74 -21.49 -1.92 -9.09
N PHE A 75 -21.15 -2.17 -7.83
CA PHE A 75 -21.38 -3.46 -7.21
C PHE A 75 -22.86 -3.66 -6.91
N ASP A 76 -23.32 -4.90 -7.04
CA ASP A 76 -24.62 -5.30 -6.53
C ASP A 76 -24.53 -5.46 -5.00
N LEU A 77 -24.98 -4.43 -4.28
CA LEU A 77 -24.93 -4.39 -2.82
C LEU A 77 -25.87 -5.43 -2.18
N ASP A 78 -26.97 -5.80 -2.83
CA ASP A 78 -27.90 -6.80 -2.31
C ASP A 78 -27.30 -8.20 -2.40
N ALA A 79 -26.63 -8.50 -3.52
CA ALA A 79 -25.87 -9.74 -3.67
C ALA A 79 -24.71 -9.83 -2.67
N LEU A 80 -23.93 -8.74 -2.50
CA LEU A 80 -22.86 -8.70 -1.50
C LEU A 80 -23.42 -8.88 -0.08
N ARG A 81 -24.51 -8.20 0.27
CA ARG A 81 -25.14 -8.33 1.58
C ARG A 81 -25.58 -9.76 1.89
N GLN A 82 -26.13 -10.47 0.90
CA GLN A 82 -26.50 -11.88 1.05
C GLN A 82 -25.25 -12.78 1.18
N ALA A 83 -24.22 -12.53 0.37
CA ALA A 83 -22.98 -13.32 0.41
C ALA A 83 -22.19 -13.15 1.73
N PHE A 84 -22.21 -11.94 2.30
CA PHE A 84 -21.57 -11.63 3.58
C PHE A 84 -22.51 -11.80 4.79
N GLN A 85 -23.65 -12.46 4.62
CA GLN A 85 -24.52 -12.83 5.73
C GLN A 85 -23.92 -14.02 6.47
N LEU A 86 -22.97 -13.73 7.36
CA LEU A 86 -22.36 -14.72 8.24
C LEU A 86 -23.43 -15.32 9.16
N ARG A 87 -23.58 -16.65 9.14
CA ARG A 87 -24.36 -17.35 10.16
C ARG A 87 -23.48 -17.51 11.39
N GLU A 88 -23.91 -16.96 12.51
CA GLU A 88 -23.14 -16.87 13.76
C GLU A 88 -22.91 -18.22 14.46
N THR A 89 -23.14 -19.36 13.80
CA THR A 89 -23.23 -20.68 14.46
C THR A 89 -22.79 -21.84 13.57
N GLU A 90 -21.59 -21.78 12.98
CA GLU A 90 -20.88 -23.03 12.67
C GLU A 90 -19.55 -23.06 13.43
N PRO A 91 -19.28 -24.10 14.23
CA PRO A 91 -17.98 -24.26 14.86
C PRO A 91 -16.93 -24.45 13.77
N ILE A 92 -16.00 -23.50 13.68
CA ILE A 92 -14.82 -23.65 12.84
C ILE A 92 -13.87 -24.58 13.59
N GLU A 93 -13.81 -25.85 13.20
CA GLU A 93 -12.74 -26.74 13.66
C GLU A 93 -11.42 -26.30 13.01
N LEU A 94 -10.59 -25.59 13.78
CA LEU A 94 -9.21 -25.34 13.40
C LEU A 94 -8.38 -26.58 13.80
N THR A 95 -7.92 -27.34 12.81
CA THR A 95 -6.98 -28.44 13.04
C THR A 95 -5.62 -27.88 13.48
N ALA A 96 -5.13 -28.40 14.62
CA ALA A 96 -3.85 -28.03 15.24
C ALA A 96 -2.62 -28.43 14.41
#